data_AF-A0A087UAR8-F1
#
_entry.id   AF-A0A087UAR8-F1
#
_cell.length_a   1.000
_cell.length_b   1.000
_cell.length_c   1.000
_cell.angle_alpha   90.00
_cell.angle_beta   90.00
_cell.angle_gamma   90.00
#
_symmetry.space_group_name_H-M   'P 1'
#
loop_
_entity.id
_entity.type
_entity.pdbx_description
1 polymer ?
#
loop_
_entity_poly.entity_id
_entity_poly.type
_entity_poly.pdbx_seq_one_letter_code
_entity_poly.pdbx_strand_id
1 'polypeptide(L)'
;MSERSWKHKHHGDKPEKSLLKSFETPEQKRLRRFAKKEAKERKRKEKMGWDEEYMGYTNTDNPFGDTSLLNTFVWKKKLEKEGLKNIEKEDIERRTRLKMEENRLELEKVKERRLNREKEREIREEELTRIQREKEAAQFKEWEKQEDIFHLKQAKLRSKIRIQDGRAKPIDLLARYVSSEEEDFSVDMHEPYVYLNGLRSQDLEDLEEDIKIYMELEKKNASYWKDLQIIVEDEIHKLRDSSESSERRDSINAAVSPEIISIFKGKTPKQLQAMYRQIEKKISKSEDGVD
;
A
#
# COMPACT_ATOMS: atom_id res chain seq x y z
N MET A 1 32.83 23.37 46.90
CA MET A 1 33.73 22.29 46.44
C MET A 1 34.13 22.59 45.01
N SER A 2 35.37 23.02 44.78
CA SER A 2 35.89 23.44 43.47
C SER A 2 37.11 22.57 43.15
N GLU A 3 36.95 21.64 42.21
CA GLU A 3 38.05 20.84 41.71
C GLU A 3 38.72 21.56 40.55
N ARG A 4 39.91 22.13 40.82
CA ARG A 4 40.82 22.59 39.77
C ARG A 4 41.55 21.37 39.21
N SER A 5 41.11 20.89 38.05
CA SER A 5 41.83 19.87 37.29
C SER A 5 43.12 20.44 36.71
N TRP A 6 44.27 20.02 37.25
CA TRP A 6 45.59 20.31 36.70
C TRP A 6 45.83 19.40 35.50
N LYS A 7 45.94 19.97 34.29
CA LYS A 7 46.39 19.22 33.10
C LYS A 7 47.85 18.82 33.28
N HIS A 8 48.08 17.54 33.56
CA HIS A 8 49.40 16.92 33.49
C HIS A 8 49.99 17.10 32.08
N LYS A 9 51.14 17.77 31.97
CA LYS A 9 51.95 17.78 30.75
C LYS A 9 52.64 16.42 30.63
N HIS A 10 52.19 15.57 29.70
CA HIS A 10 52.92 14.37 29.29
C HIS A 10 54.31 14.76 28.76
N HIS A 11 55.36 14.46 29.53
CA HIS A 11 56.76 14.71 29.18
C HIS A 11 57.48 13.48 28.57
N GLY A 12 56.76 12.37 28.34
CA GLY A 12 57.34 11.08 27.93
C GLY A 12 57.73 10.89 26.46
N ASP A 13 57.15 11.62 25.51
CA ASP A 13 57.33 11.32 24.07
C ASP A 13 58.58 11.94 23.41
N LYS A 14 59.38 12.71 24.17
CA LYS A 14 60.45 13.52 23.58
C LYS A 14 61.63 12.72 22.98
N PRO A 15 62.16 11.66 23.62
CA PRO A 15 63.33 10.95 23.10
C PRO A 15 62.96 10.06 21.90
N GLU A 16 61.82 9.38 21.95
CA GLU A 16 61.37 8.45 20.90
C GLU A 16 61.00 9.18 19.60
N LYS A 17 60.27 10.30 19.70
CA LYS A 17 60.01 11.19 18.56
C LYS A 17 61.27 11.86 18.01
N SER A 18 62.37 11.88 18.76
CA SER A 18 63.67 12.40 18.29
C SER A 18 64.46 11.34 17.52
N LEU A 19 64.45 10.09 18.00
CA LEU A 19 65.03 8.94 17.29
C LEU A 19 64.32 8.67 15.96
N LEU A 20 62.99 8.68 15.93
CA LEU A 20 62.24 8.56 14.68
C LEU A 20 62.49 9.72 13.69
N LYS A 21 62.90 10.89 14.17
CA LYS A 21 63.27 12.05 13.34
C LYS A 21 64.67 11.95 12.75
N SER A 22 65.58 11.20 13.40
CA SER A 22 66.96 11.02 12.92
C SER A 22 67.08 9.96 11.83
N PHE A 23 66.19 8.97 11.80
CA PHE A 23 66.14 7.92 10.76
C PHE A 23 65.19 8.25 9.59
N GLU A 24 64.63 9.46 9.56
CA GLU A 24 63.63 9.86 8.57
C GLU A 24 64.28 10.21 7.22
N THR A 25 63.76 9.65 6.13
CA THR A 25 64.22 10.00 4.78
C THR A 25 63.87 11.46 4.45
N PRO A 26 64.60 12.12 3.53
CA PRO A 26 64.31 13.50 3.14
C PRO A 26 62.86 13.72 2.69
N GLU A 27 62.24 12.73 2.04
CA GLU A 27 60.85 12.78 1.59
C GLU A 27 59.85 12.65 2.73
N GLN A 28 60.04 11.70 3.65
CA GLN A 28 59.20 11.57 4.85
C GLN A 28 59.25 12.82 5.73
N LYS A 29 60.44 13.45 5.83
CA LYS A 29 60.64 14.72 6.54
C LYS A 29 59.88 15.88 5.90
N ARG A 30 59.77 15.91 4.56
CA ARG A 30 58.95 16.89 3.83
C ARG A 30 57.46 16.65 4.10
N LEU A 31 56.97 15.42 3.94
CA LEU A 31 55.57 15.05 4.19
C LEU A 31 55.12 15.39 5.60
N ARG A 32 55.93 15.08 6.63
CA ARG A 32 55.60 15.48 8.01
C ARG A 32 55.54 16.99 8.19
N ARG A 33 56.43 17.74 7.53
CA ARG A 33 56.40 19.22 7.59
C ARG A 33 55.16 19.78 6.90
N PHE A 34 54.75 19.20 5.77
CA PHE A 34 53.50 19.56 5.10
C PHE A 34 52.28 19.23 5.95
N ALA A 35 52.15 18.00 6.45
CA ALA A 35 51.05 17.60 7.33
C ALA A 35 50.99 18.43 8.62
N LYS A 36 52.15 18.78 9.20
CA LYS A 36 52.21 19.69 10.37
C LYS A 36 51.79 21.11 10.02
N LYS A 37 52.07 21.58 8.80
CA LYS A 37 51.65 22.90 8.31
C LYS A 37 50.14 22.92 8.04
N GLU A 38 49.62 21.91 7.37
CA GLU A 38 48.20 21.71 7.07
C GLU A 38 47.36 21.54 8.35
N ALA A 39 47.79 20.71 9.30
CA ALA A 39 47.10 20.56 10.58
C ALA A 39 47.12 21.84 11.43
N LYS A 40 48.18 22.65 11.33
CA LYS A 40 48.22 23.98 11.96
C LYS A 40 47.28 24.96 11.26
N GLU A 41 47.18 24.89 9.94
CA GLU A 41 46.26 25.72 9.15
C GLU A 41 44.81 25.36 9.44
N ARG A 42 44.46 24.06 9.45
CA ARG A 42 43.13 23.56 9.82
C ARG A 42 42.72 24.02 11.22
N LYS A 43 43.59 23.85 12.22
CA LYS A 43 43.33 24.35 13.59
C LYS A 43 43.20 25.88 13.65
N ARG A 44 43.91 26.61 12.79
CA ARG A 44 43.78 28.08 12.70
C ARG A 44 42.44 28.47 12.06
N LYS A 45 41.99 27.77 11.02
CA LYS A 45 40.70 27.96 10.34
C LYS A 45 39.51 27.62 11.26
N GLU A 46 39.56 26.46 11.93
CA GLU A 46 38.56 26.05 12.94
C GLU A 46 38.43 27.11 14.05
N LYS A 47 39.56 27.64 14.55
CA LYS A 47 39.56 28.68 15.60
C LYS A 47 39.00 30.03 15.13
N MET A 48 38.96 30.27 13.82
CA MET A 48 38.37 31.47 13.21
C MET A 48 36.86 31.32 12.97
N GLY A 49 36.26 30.16 13.28
CA GLY A 49 34.82 29.93 13.14
C GLY A 49 34.35 29.71 11.69
N TRP A 50 35.25 29.29 10.80
CA TRP A 50 34.92 28.99 9.41
C TRP A 50 34.20 27.63 9.35
N ASP A 51 32.96 27.63 8.86
CA ASP A 51 32.17 26.41 8.68
C ASP A 51 32.75 25.50 7.60
N GLU A 52 32.38 24.21 7.63
CA GLU A 52 32.87 23.16 6.72
C GLU A 52 32.68 23.53 5.23
N GLU A 53 31.65 24.33 4.93
CA GLU A 53 31.38 24.90 3.60
C GLU A 53 32.36 26.02 3.17
N TYR A 54 32.95 26.74 4.14
CA TYR A 54 33.95 27.80 3.91
C TYR A 54 35.41 27.29 3.96
N MET A 55 35.63 26.04 4.34
CA MET A 55 36.97 25.45 4.52
C MET A 55 37.77 25.26 3.22
N GLY A 56 37.11 25.36 2.05
CA GLY A 56 37.72 25.18 0.73
C GLY A 56 38.63 26.32 0.28
N TYR A 57 38.43 27.54 0.79
CA TYR A 57 39.23 28.68 0.35
C TYR A 57 40.52 28.84 1.16
N THR A 58 41.63 29.08 0.47
CA THR A 58 42.92 29.43 1.07
C THR A 58 43.35 30.80 0.55
N ASN A 59 44.20 31.53 1.27
CA ASN A 59 44.74 32.81 0.78
C ASN A 59 45.49 32.69 -0.57
N THR A 60 45.85 31.47 -0.97
CA THR A 60 46.56 31.16 -2.22
C THR A 60 45.65 30.59 -3.31
N ASP A 61 44.45 30.12 -2.95
CA ASP A 61 43.50 29.45 -3.83
C ASP A 61 42.11 30.10 -3.66
N ASN A 62 42.11 31.43 -3.79
CA ASN A 62 40.92 32.23 -3.73
C ASN A 62 40.54 32.65 -5.16
N PRO A 63 39.36 32.25 -5.68
CA PRO A 63 38.94 32.56 -7.05
C PRO A 63 38.77 34.07 -7.32
N PHE A 64 38.72 34.90 -6.27
CA PHE A 64 38.64 36.36 -6.38
C PHE A 64 40.00 37.06 -6.26
N GLY A 65 41.11 36.32 -6.15
CA GLY A 65 42.47 36.88 -6.15
C GLY A 65 42.87 37.66 -4.89
N ASP A 66 42.09 37.61 -3.81
CA ASP A 66 42.44 38.29 -2.55
C ASP A 66 43.47 37.46 -1.76
N THR A 67 44.65 38.06 -1.55
CA THR A 67 45.79 37.50 -0.82
C THR A 67 45.60 37.51 0.70
N SER A 68 44.55 38.19 1.17
CA SER A 68 44.29 38.49 2.57
C SER A 68 42.97 37.93 3.10
N LEU A 69 42.36 36.98 2.39
CA LEU A 69 41.06 36.37 2.69
C LEU A 69 40.90 35.91 4.16
N LEU A 70 41.96 35.40 4.79
CA LEU A 70 41.97 34.93 6.18
C LEU A 70 42.10 36.03 7.23
N ASN A 71 42.26 37.31 6.84
CA ASN A 71 42.30 38.42 7.77
C ASN A 71 40.88 38.85 8.15
N THR A 72 40.66 39.16 9.43
CA THR A 72 39.38 39.65 9.91
C THR A 72 39.07 41.02 9.30
N PHE A 73 37.95 41.10 8.56
CA PHE A 73 37.50 42.35 7.99
C PHE A 73 37.04 43.29 9.11
N VAL A 74 37.61 44.50 9.14
CA VAL A 74 37.26 45.54 10.12
C VAL A 74 36.66 46.73 9.40
N TRP A 75 35.39 47.00 9.69
CA TRP A 75 34.69 48.15 9.13
C TRP A 75 35.08 49.43 9.87
N LYS A 76 36.25 49.98 9.56
CA LYS A 76 36.85 51.14 10.24
C LYS A 76 35.87 52.31 10.40
N LYS A 77 35.23 52.74 9.31
CA LYS A 77 34.22 53.83 9.34
C LYS A 77 33.04 53.56 10.29
N LYS A 78 32.61 52.30 10.42
CA LYS A 78 31.52 51.92 11.34
C LYS A 78 31.98 52.02 12.80
N LEU A 79 33.18 51.55 13.11
CA LEU A 79 33.77 51.69 14.44
C LEU A 79 33.96 53.17 14.82
N GLU A 80 34.37 54.01 13.86
CA GLU A 80 34.47 55.47 14.08
C GLU A 80 33.11 56.10 14.36
N LYS A 81 32.07 55.71 13.61
CA LYS A 81 30.69 56.22 13.79
C LYS A 81 30.05 55.75 15.11
N GLU A 82 30.37 54.54 15.58
CA GLU A 82 29.89 54.03 16.87
C GLU A 82 30.69 54.57 18.07
N GLY A 83 31.76 55.36 17.83
CA GLY A 83 32.59 55.93 18.90
C GLY A 83 33.65 54.97 19.48
N LEU A 84 33.84 53.80 18.86
CA LEU A 84 34.74 52.72 19.28
C LEU A 84 36.18 52.87 18.74
N LYS A 85 36.65 54.11 18.49
CA LYS A 85 37.94 54.39 17.82
C LYS A 85 39.18 53.82 18.52
N ASN A 86 39.15 53.75 19.85
CA ASN A 86 40.32 53.41 20.68
C ASN A 86 40.23 52.01 21.32
N ILE A 87 39.35 51.14 20.81
CA ILE A 87 39.20 49.78 21.37
C ILE A 87 40.27 48.86 20.82
N GLU A 88 40.80 48.02 21.71
CA GLU A 88 41.85 47.07 21.40
C GLU A 88 41.39 46.09 20.31
N LYS A 89 42.30 45.74 19.40
CA LYS A 89 42.01 44.84 18.27
C LYS A 89 41.45 43.50 18.75
N GLU A 90 41.91 43.02 19.90
CA GLU A 90 41.45 41.77 20.53
C GLU A 90 39.97 41.84 20.96
N ASP A 91 39.49 42.99 21.44
CA ASP A 91 38.10 43.17 21.83
C ASP A 91 37.17 43.27 20.61
N ILE A 92 37.63 43.85 19.49
CA ILE A 92 36.91 43.87 18.21
C ILE A 92 36.75 42.45 17.68
N GLU A 93 37.81 41.63 17.74
CA GLU A 93 37.80 40.22 17.35
C GLU A 93 36.86 39.39 18.26
N ARG A 94 36.82 39.67 19.57
CA ARG A 94 35.89 39.00 20.49
C ARG A 94 34.43 39.34 20.19
N ARG A 95 34.11 40.62 19.95
CA ARG A 95 32.75 41.07 19.60
C ARG A 95 32.27 40.52 18.25
N THR A 96 33.14 40.48 17.26
CA THR A 96 32.82 39.93 15.94
C THR A 96 32.57 38.42 16.01
N ARG A 97 33.37 37.69 16.79
CA ARG A 97 33.15 36.26 17.03
C ARG A 97 31.80 35.98 17.70
N LEU A 98 31.44 36.73 18.74
CA LEU A 98 30.13 36.59 19.40
C LEU A 98 28.97 36.87 18.44
N LYS A 99 29.07 37.94 17.63
CA LYS A 99 28.06 38.24 16.60
C LYS A 99 27.95 37.15 15.54
N MET A 100 29.08 36.55 15.13
CA MET A 100 29.07 35.44 14.17
C MET A 100 28.40 34.20 14.76
N GLU A 101 28.66 33.90 16.03
CA GLU A 101 28.03 32.80 16.76
C GLU A 101 26.51 33.02 16.93
N GLU A 102 26.10 34.24 17.29
CA GLU A 102 24.68 34.64 17.35
C GLU A 102 24.00 34.53 15.98
N ASN A 103 24.62 35.06 14.92
CA ASN A 103 24.09 34.97 13.55
C ASN A 103 23.96 33.51 13.09
N ARG A 104 24.92 32.65 13.45
CA ARG A 104 24.89 31.22 13.11
C ARG A 104 23.71 30.53 13.79
N LEU A 105 23.50 30.76 15.08
CA LEU A 105 22.36 30.22 15.82
C LEU A 105 21.03 30.74 15.27
N GLU A 106 20.98 32.02 14.87
CA GLU A 106 19.79 32.59 14.23
C GLU A 106 19.51 31.93 12.87
N LEU A 107 20.54 31.74 12.03
CA LEU A 107 20.44 31.05 10.75
C LEU A 107 19.96 29.61 10.92
N GLU A 108 20.47 28.88 11.91
CA GLU A 108 20.04 27.52 12.23
C GLU A 108 18.55 27.49 12.63
N LYS A 109 18.10 28.39 13.50
CA LYS A 109 16.67 28.54 13.85
C LYS A 109 15.81 28.94 12.65
N VAL A 110 16.33 29.72 11.71
CA VAL A 110 15.62 30.06 10.46
C VAL A 110 15.53 28.82 9.56
N LYS A 111 16.60 28.05 9.44
CA LYS A 111 16.65 26.81 8.65
C LYS A 111 15.68 25.77 9.19
N GLU A 112 15.65 25.56 10.50
CA GLU A 112 14.71 24.66 11.17
C GLU A 112 13.26 25.08 10.94
N ARG A 113 12.95 26.39 11.08
CA ARG A 113 11.62 26.93 10.78
C ARG A 113 11.21 26.72 9.32
N ARG A 114 12.14 26.80 8.37
CA ARG A 114 11.86 26.51 6.95
C ARG A 114 11.56 25.03 6.74
N LEU A 115 12.39 24.15 7.29
CA LEU A 115 12.22 22.71 7.19
C LEU A 115 10.88 22.26 7.80
N ASN A 116 10.50 22.80 8.96
CA ASN A 116 9.22 22.47 9.60
C ASN A 116 8.02 22.92 8.75
N ARG A 117 8.07 24.11 8.15
CA ARG A 117 7.00 24.56 7.22
C ARG A 117 6.93 23.74 5.95
N GLU A 118 8.08 23.30 5.45
CA GLU A 118 8.14 22.43 4.27
C GLU A 118 7.52 21.07 4.56
N LYS A 119 7.91 20.43 5.67
CA LYS A 119 7.29 19.19 6.14
C LYS A 119 5.79 19.34 6.40
N GLU A 120 5.36 20.43 7.02
CA GLU A 120 3.92 20.66 7.27
C GLU A 120 3.14 20.85 5.97
N ARG A 121 3.74 21.50 4.96
CA ARG A 121 3.14 21.61 3.62
C ARG A 121 3.09 20.27 2.92
N GLU A 122 4.18 19.51 2.93
CA GLU A 122 4.27 18.17 2.35
C GLU A 122 3.21 17.24 2.97
N ILE A 123 3.11 17.18 4.30
CA ILE A 123 2.08 16.39 5.00
C ILE A 123 0.66 16.85 4.61
N ARG A 124 0.43 18.16 4.51
CA ARG A 124 -0.88 18.70 4.11
C ARG A 124 -1.21 18.36 2.66
N GLU A 125 -0.24 18.44 1.76
CA GLU A 125 -0.40 18.08 0.35
C GLU A 125 -0.67 16.58 0.21
N GLU A 126 0.12 15.73 0.88
CA GLU A 126 -0.10 14.28 0.92
C GLU A 126 -1.49 13.93 1.44
N GLU A 127 -1.91 14.54 2.56
CA GLU A 127 -3.24 14.33 3.13
C GLU A 127 -4.35 14.74 2.16
N LEU A 128 -4.23 15.90 1.50
CA LEU A 128 -5.17 16.35 0.48
C LEU A 128 -5.24 15.37 -0.70
N THR A 129 -4.09 14.87 -1.18
CA THR A 129 -4.08 13.87 -2.26
C THR A 129 -4.71 12.54 -1.83
N ARG A 130 -4.49 12.13 -0.57
CA ARG A 130 -5.09 10.91 -0.02
C ARG A 130 -6.61 11.06 0.06
N ILE A 131 -7.09 12.16 0.63
CA ILE A 131 -8.53 12.48 0.70
C ILE A 131 -9.16 12.52 -0.70
N GLN A 132 -8.47 13.11 -1.68
CA GLN A 132 -8.97 13.17 -3.05
C GLN A 132 -9.09 11.76 -3.67
N ARG A 133 -8.08 10.90 -3.51
CA ARG A 133 -8.13 9.51 -3.98
C ARG A 133 -9.24 8.71 -3.28
N GLU A 134 -9.41 8.89 -1.97
CA GLU A 134 -10.48 8.24 -1.21
C GLU A 134 -11.87 8.67 -1.69
N LYS A 135 -12.05 9.97 -1.99
CA LYS A 135 -13.30 10.50 -2.56
C LYS A 135 -13.57 9.93 -3.96
N GLU A 136 -12.56 9.89 -4.82
CA GLU A 136 -12.67 9.31 -6.16
C GLU A 136 -13.02 7.82 -6.07
N ALA A 137 -12.31 7.05 -5.24
CA ALA A 137 -12.59 5.63 -5.02
C ALA A 137 -14.02 5.39 -4.50
N ALA A 138 -14.52 6.23 -3.61
CA ALA A 138 -15.90 6.15 -3.13
C ALA A 138 -16.91 6.46 -4.24
N GLN A 139 -16.65 7.43 -5.12
CA GLN A 139 -17.49 7.73 -6.28
C GLN A 139 -17.51 6.57 -7.28
N PHE A 140 -16.34 6.00 -7.61
CA PHE A 140 -16.24 4.84 -8.50
C PHE A 140 -17.05 3.65 -7.98
N LYS A 141 -16.94 3.36 -6.68
CA LYS A 141 -17.71 2.28 -6.04
C LYS A 141 -19.23 2.52 -6.10
N GLU A 142 -19.67 3.77 -6.04
CA GLU A 142 -21.10 4.07 -6.16
C GLU A 142 -21.58 3.96 -7.60
N TRP A 143 -20.77 4.35 -8.58
CA TRP A 143 -21.05 4.13 -10.00
C TRP A 143 -21.12 2.65 -10.36
N GLU A 144 -20.19 1.83 -9.84
CA GLU A 144 -20.19 0.38 -10.02
C GLU A 144 -21.53 -0.24 -9.55
N LYS A 145 -22.01 0.14 -8.36
CA LYS A 145 -23.33 -0.32 -7.89
C LYS A 145 -24.49 0.16 -8.76
N GLN A 146 -24.44 1.40 -9.24
CA GLN A 146 -25.49 1.94 -10.11
C GLN A 146 -25.51 1.21 -11.46
N GLU A 147 -24.34 0.86 -11.96
CA GLU A 147 -24.15 0.05 -13.16
C GLU A 147 -24.72 -1.37 -12.96
N ASP A 148 -24.40 -2.05 -11.85
CA ASP A 148 -24.98 -3.36 -11.52
C ASP A 148 -26.52 -3.32 -11.51
N ILE A 149 -27.10 -2.30 -10.86
CA ILE A 149 -28.55 -2.10 -10.81
C ILE A 149 -29.11 -1.87 -12.22
N PHE A 150 -28.41 -1.12 -13.07
CA PHE A 150 -28.81 -0.88 -14.44
C PHE A 150 -28.79 -2.17 -15.27
N HIS A 151 -27.72 -2.97 -15.17
CA HIS A 151 -27.60 -4.27 -15.83
C HIS A 151 -28.72 -5.22 -15.41
N LEU A 152 -29.03 -5.28 -14.11
CA LEU A 152 -30.15 -6.08 -13.60
C LEU A 152 -31.50 -5.64 -14.19
N LYS A 153 -31.76 -4.33 -14.25
CA LYS A 153 -32.98 -3.77 -14.86
C LYS A 153 -33.07 -4.08 -16.35
N GLN A 154 -31.95 -3.95 -17.08
CA GLN A 154 -31.89 -4.29 -18.50
C GLN A 154 -32.12 -5.79 -18.72
N ALA A 155 -31.53 -6.67 -17.91
CA ALA A 155 -31.75 -8.11 -17.98
C ALA A 155 -33.23 -8.45 -17.78
N LYS A 156 -33.87 -7.88 -16.75
CA LYS A 156 -35.32 -8.03 -16.49
C LYS A 156 -36.18 -7.52 -17.66
N LEU A 157 -35.87 -6.35 -18.21
CA LEU A 157 -36.60 -5.79 -19.35
C LEU A 157 -36.47 -6.68 -20.60
N ARG A 158 -35.24 -7.16 -20.90
CA ARG A 158 -35.00 -8.07 -22.04
C ARG A 158 -35.74 -9.40 -21.87
N SER A 159 -35.72 -9.96 -20.66
CA SER A 159 -36.45 -11.17 -20.30
C SER A 159 -37.95 -10.99 -20.55
N LYS A 160 -38.54 -9.89 -20.06
CA LYS A 160 -39.95 -9.54 -20.28
C LYS A 160 -40.32 -9.50 -21.75
N ILE A 161 -39.51 -8.85 -22.59
CA ILE A 161 -39.75 -8.76 -24.04
C ILE A 161 -39.68 -10.15 -24.69
N ARG A 162 -38.69 -10.98 -24.34
CA ARG A 162 -38.56 -12.35 -24.90
C ARG A 162 -39.74 -13.25 -24.55
N ILE A 163 -40.26 -13.13 -23.32
CA ILE A 163 -41.44 -13.87 -22.88
C ILE A 163 -42.67 -13.44 -23.70
N GLN A 164 -42.89 -12.13 -23.86
CA GLN A 164 -43.99 -11.59 -24.67
C GLN A 164 -43.91 -12.01 -26.14
N ASP A 165 -42.70 -12.06 -26.70
CA ASP A 165 -42.44 -12.50 -28.07
C ASP A 165 -42.51 -14.04 -28.26
N GLY A 166 -42.76 -14.83 -27.21
CA GLY A 166 -42.84 -16.30 -27.28
C GLY A 166 -41.50 -17.02 -27.49
N ARG A 167 -40.38 -16.33 -27.22
CA ARG A 167 -39.00 -16.80 -27.41
C ARG A 167 -38.20 -16.75 -26.11
N ALA A 168 -38.87 -17.09 -25.01
CA ALA A 168 -38.28 -17.09 -23.68
C ALA A 168 -37.10 -18.06 -23.60
N LYS A 169 -36.01 -17.63 -22.98
CA LYS A 169 -34.93 -18.53 -22.56
C LYS A 169 -35.30 -19.18 -21.22
N PRO A 170 -34.67 -20.32 -20.85
CA PRO A 170 -34.87 -20.95 -19.54
C PRO A 170 -34.65 -19.98 -18.37
N ILE A 171 -33.61 -19.14 -18.42
CA ILE A 171 -33.35 -18.12 -17.39
C ILE A 171 -34.50 -17.12 -17.22
N ASP A 172 -35.18 -16.75 -18.31
CA ASP A 172 -36.26 -15.77 -18.28
C ASP A 172 -37.46 -16.33 -17.49
N LEU A 173 -37.72 -17.63 -17.63
CA LEU A 173 -38.79 -18.35 -16.93
C LEU A 173 -38.42 -18.60 -15.45
N LEU A 174 -37.17 -18.92 -15.17
CA LEU A 174 -36.67 -19.13 -13.81
C LEU A 174 -36.61 -17.81 -13.00
N ALA A 175 -36.20 -16.70 -13.62
CA ALA A 175 -36.17 -15.40 -12.94
C ALA A 175 -37.57 -14.94 -12.46
N ARG A 176 -38.65 -15.46 -13.07
CA ARG A 176 -40.03 -15.10 -12.74
C ARG A 176 -40.47 -15.54 -11.34
N TYR A 177 -39.94 -16.64 -10.81
CA TYR A 177 -40.27 -17.13 -9.46
C TYR A 177 -39.87 -16.14 -8.36
N VAL A 178 -38.96 -15.23 -8.70
CA VAL A 178 -38.32 -14.32 -7.77
C VAL A 178 -38.67 -12.86 -8.07
N SER A 179 -39.06 -12.55 -9.30
CA SER A 179 -39.40 -11.20 -9.75
C SER A 179 -40.87 -10.81 -9.53
N SER A 180 -41.60 -11.52 -8.67
CA SER A 180 -43.07 -11.49 -8.51
C SER A 180 -43.69 -10.19 -7.98
N GLU A 181 -42.95 -9.08 -7.92
CA GLU A 181 -43.48 -7.78 -7.48
C GLU A 181 -44.27 -7.02 -8.57
N GLU A 182 -44.24 -7.44 -9.86
CA GLU A 182 -44.72 -6.55 -10.94
C GLU A 182 -45.75 -7.06 -11.96
N GLU A 183 -46.22 -8.32 -12.01
CA GLU A 183 -47.21 -8.66 -13.05
C GLU A 183 -48.25 -9.75 -12.71
N ASP A 184 -49.49 -9.42 -13.08
CA ASP A 184 -50.65 -10.29 -13.26
C ASP A 184 -50.38 -11.24 -14.42
N PHE A 185 -50.34 -12.55 -14.18
CA PHE A 185 -49.98 -13.50 -15.23
C PHE A 185 -50.87 -14.74 -15.26
N SER A 186 -51.52 -14.90 -16.41
CA SER A 186 -52.33 -16.04 -16.85
C SER A 186 -51.52 -17.23 -17.38
N VAL A 187 -50.22 -17.35 -17.04
CA VAL A 187 -49.34 -18.42 -17.53
C VAL A 187 -48.97 -19.33 -16.36
N ASP A 188 -49.29 -20.61 -16.50
CA ASP A 188 -49.07 -21.66 -15.50
C ASP A 188 -47.58 -21.75 -15.12
N MET A 189 -47.32 -21.63 -13.83
CA MET A 189 -45.99 -21.75 -13.24
C MET A 189 -45.67 -23.24 -13.06
N HIS A 190 -44.64 -23.75 -13.74
CA HIS A 190 -44.23 -25.15 -13.62
C HIS A 190 -43.23 -25.35 -12.48
N GLU A 191 -42.70 -26.55 -12.32
CA GLU A 191 -41.58 -26.77 -11.40
C GLU A 191 -40.26 -26.45 -12.12
N PRO A 192 -39.25 -25.80 -11.47
CA PRO A 192 -38.04 -25.33 -12.15
C PRO A 192 -37.32 -26.36 -13.01
N TYR A 193 -37.27 -27.62 -12.57
CA TYR A 193 -36.64 -28.71 -13.31
C TYR A 193 -37.32 -29.02 -14.65
N VAL A 194 -38.60 -28.66 -14.81
CA VAL A 194 -39.33 -28.87 -16.08
C VAL A 194 -38.71 -28.04 -17.20
N TYR A 195 -38.17 -26.85 -16.88
CA TYR A 195 -37.51 -25.98 -17.86
C TYR A 195 -36.09 -26.43 -18.21
N LEU A 196 -35.52 -27.38 -17.45
CA LEU A 196 -34.20 -27.95 -17.71
C LEU A 196 -34.28 -29.20 -18.60
N ASN A 197 -35.41 -29.92 -18.53
CA ASN A 197 -35.63 -31.14 -19.30
C ASN A 197 -35.57 -30.88 -20.82
N GLY A 198 -34.67 -31.60 -21.49
CA GLY A 198 -34.52 -31.54 -22.95
C GLY A 198 -33.64 -30.40 -23.47
N LEU A 199 -33.02 -29.62 -22.58
CA LEU A 199 -31.93 -28.71 -22.97
C LEU A 199 -30.68 -29.49 -23.39
N ARG A 200 -29.91 -28.92 -24.32
CA ARG A 200 -28.61 -29.48 -24.72
C ARG A 200 -27.51 -29.00 -23.77
N SER A 201 -26.38 -29.69 -23.73
CA SER A 201 -25.21 -29.31 -22.89
C SER A 201 -24.85 -27.83 -23.03
N GLN A 202 -24.78 -27.32 -24.26
CA GLN A 202 -24.47 -25.91 -24.55
C GLN A 202 -25.50 -24.94 -23.96
N ASP A 203 -26.79 -25.29 -24.02
CA ASP A 203 -27.86 -24.42 -23.52
C ASP A 203 -27.91 -24.42 -21.98
N LEU A 204 -27.46 -25.51 -21.33
CA LEU A 204 -27.31 -25.61 -19.88
C LEU A 204 -26.06 -24.87 -19.38
N GLU A 205 -24.94 -24.95 -20.11
CA GLU A 205 -23.72 -24.17 -19.82
C GLU A 205 -24.00 -22.67 -19.93
N ASP A 206 -24.70 -22.23 -20.98
CA ASP A 206 -25.17 -20.84 -21.12
C ASP A 206 -26.08 -20.43 -19.94
N LEU A 207 -26.96 -21.34 -19.50
CA LEU A 207 -27.85 -21.09 -18.36
C LEU A 207 -27.07 -20.98 -17.04
N GLU A 208 -26.03 -21.78 -16.85
CA GLU A 208 -25.16 -21.73 -15.68
C GLU A 208 -24.47 -20.36 -15.57
N GLU A 209 -23.93 -19.86 -16.68
CA GLU A 209 -23.32 -18.54 -16.74
C GLU A 209 -24.34 -17.41 -16.52
N ASP A 210 -25.53 -17.51 -17.11
CA ASP A 210 -26.62 -16.58 -16.86
C ASP A 210 -27.00 -16.56 -15.36
N ILE A 211 -27.09 -17.72 -14.69
CA ILE A 211 -27.36 -17.82 -13.24
C ILE A 211 -26.28 -17.14 -12.40
N LYS A 212 -24.99 -17.31 -12.75
CA LYS A 212 -23.86 -16.65 -12.05
C LYS A 212 -24.01 -15.14 -12.09
N ILE A 213 -24.36 -14.58 -13.25
CA ILE A 213 -24.62 -13.13 -13.41
C ILE A 213 -25.76 -12.69 -12.48
N TYR A 214 -26.87 -13.43 -12.42
CA TYR A 214 -27.97 -13.11 -11.51
C TYR A 214 -27.57 -13.21 -10.03
N MET A 215 -26.68 -14.13 -9.65
CA MET A 215 -26.15 -14.22 -8.29
C MET A 215 -25.30 -13.01 -7.88
N GLU A 216 -24.52 -12.46 -8.81
CA GLU A 216 -23.70 -11.26 -8.57
C GLU A 216 -24.58 -10.02 -8.43
N LEU A 217 -25.56 -9.88 -9.33
CA LEU A 217 -26.44 -8.71 -9.41
C LEU A 217 -27.58 -8.72 -8.37
N GLU A 218 -28.12 -9.89 -8.00
CA GLU A 218 -29.32 -10.01 -7.14
C GLU A 218 -29.04 -10.66 -5.77
N LYS A 219 -28.66 -9.83 -4.80
CA LYS A 219 -28.30 -10.31 -3.45
C LYS A 219 -29.49 -10.78 -2.60
N LYS A 220 -30.71 -10.29 -2.86
CA LYS A 220 -31.90 -10.62 -2.05
C LYS A 220 -32.26 -12.10 -2.14
N ASN A 221 -32.10 -12.69 -3.32
CA ASN A 221 -32.57 -14.02 -3.65
C ASN A 221 -31.42 -14.98 -3.96
N ALA A 222 -30.25 -14.70 -3.41
CA ALA A 222 -29.03 -15.46 -3.67
C ALA A 222 -29.15 -16.95 -3.31
N SER A 223 -29.95 -17.33 -2.30
CA SER A 223 -30.18 -18.74 -1.97
C SER A 223 -30.93 -19.48 -3.08
N TYR A 224 -31.94 -18.84 -3.68
CA TYR A 224 -32.69 -19.41 -4.80
C TYR A 224 -31.77 -19.67 -6.00
N TRP A 225 -30.96 -18.68 -6.36
CA TRP A 225 -30.03 -18.79 -7.49
C TRP A 225 -28.95 -19.85 -7.25
N LYS A 226 -28.46 -19.99 -6.01
CA LYS A 226 -27.55 -21.07 -5.62
C LYS A 226 -28.19 -22.45 -5.72
N ASP A 227 -29.43 -22.59 -5.25
CA ASP A 227 -30.15 -23.86 -5.34
C ASP A 227 -30.37 -24.23 -6.82
N LEU A 228 -30.70 -23.27 -7.68
CA LEU A 228 -30.78 -23.49 -9.13
C LEU A 228 -29.45 -23.86 -9.75
N GLN A 229 -28.35 -23.21 -9.35
CA GLN A 229 -27.02 -23.53 -9.83
C GLN A 229 -26.69 -25.01 -9.57
N ILE A 230 -26.96 -25.51 -8.37
CA ILE A 230 -26.74 -26.93 -8.03
C ILE A 230 -27.55 -27.86 -8.95
N ILE A 231 -28.80 -27.50 -9.24
CA ILE A 231 -29.65 -28.32 -10.12
C ILE A 231 -29.13 -28.31 -11.56
N VAL A 232 -28.69 -27.16 -12.07
CA VAL A 232 -28.14 -27.05 -13.43
C VAL A 232 -26.80 -27.80 -13.54
N GLU A 233 -25.91 -27.66 -12.55
CA GLU A 233 -24.63 -28.38 -12.48
C GLU A 233 -24.84 -29.91 -12.47
N ASP A 234 -25.81 -30.40 -11.67
CA ASP A 234 -26.18 -31.83 -11.64
C ASP A 234 -26.68 -32.31 -13.01
N GLU A 235 -27.49 -31.49 -13.70
CA GLU A 235 -28.02 -31.85 -15.01
C GLU A 235 -26.94 -31.87 -16.11
N ILE A 236 -25.99 -30.92 -16.06
CA ILE A 236 -24.79 -30.94 -16.92
C ILE A 236 -23.97 -32.20 -16.65
N HIS A 237 -23.76 -32.55 -15.37
CA HIS A 237 -23.00 -33.73 -14.99
C HIS A 237 -23.66 -35.02 -15.52
N LYS A 238 -24.98 -35.17 -15.37
CA LYS A 238 -25.72 -36.33 -15.92
C LYS A 238 -25.58 -36.43 -17.43
N LEU A 239 -25.69 -35.33 -18.17
CA LEU A 239 -25.53 -35.35 -19.63
C LEU A 239 -24.10 -35.77 -20.01
N ARG A 240 -23.10 -35.28 -19.28
CA ARG A 240 -21.71 -35.66 -19.51
C ARG A 240 -21.45 -37.14 -19.22
N ASP A 241 -21.91 -37.65 -18.08
CA ASP A 241 -21.80 -39.08 -17.72
C ASP A 241 -22.54 -40.00 -18.69
N SER A 242 -23.67 -39.53 -19.26
CA SER A 242 -24.42 -40.29 -20.27
C SER A 242 -23.71 -40.33 -21.63
N SER A 243 -22.90 -39.31 -21.95
CA SER A 243 -22.12 -39.20 -23.19
C SER A 243 -20.79 -39.96 -23.12
N GLU A 244 -20.17 -40.02 -21.94
CA GLU A 244 -18.94 -40.78 -21.66
C GLU A 244 -19.32 -42.16 -21.12
N SER A 245 -19.72 -43.08 -22.01
CA SER A 245 -20.02 -44.45 -21.61
C SER A 245 -18.82 -45.14 -20.95
N SER A 246 -18.93 -45.39 -19.64
CA SER A 246 -18.51 -46.63 -18.95
C SER A 246 -17.27 -46.65 -18.02
N GLU A 247 -16.63 -45.54 -17.61
CA GLU A 247 -15.42 -45.63 -16.76
C GLU A 247 -15.39 -44.88 -15.42
N ARG A 248 -16.42 -44.10 -15.05
CA ARG A 248 -16.44 -43.41 -13.74
C ARG A 248 -17.47 -44.03 -12.79
N ARG A 249 -16.96 -44.73 -11.76
CA ARG A 249 -17.72 -45.47 -10.74
C ARG A 249 -18.32 -44.58 -9.63
N ASP A 250 -18.64 -43.33 -9.91
CA ASP A 250 -19.22 -42.40 -8.91
C ASP A 250 -20.71 -42.08 -9.16
N SER A 251 -21.29 -42.53 -10.29
CA SER A 251 -22.72 -42.38 -10.56
C SER A 251 -23.55 -43.34 -9.68
N ILE A 252 -24.56 -42.81 -8.99
CA ILE A 252 -25.58 -43.61 -8.30
C ILE A 252 -26.17 -44.62 -9.28
N ASN A 253 -26.26 -45.90 -8.88
CA ASN A 253 -26.88 -46.92 -9.70
C ASN A 253 -28.31 -46.50 -10.07
N ALA A 254 -28.63 -46.45 -11.38
CA ALA A 254 -29.95 -46.05 -11.88
C ALA A 254 -31.10 -46.85 -11.22
N ALA A 255 -30.84 -48.08 -10.79
CA ALA A 255 -31.79 -48.94 -10.07
C ALA A 255 -32.21 -48.43 -8.68
N VAL A 256 -31.36 -47.64 -8.01
CA VAL A 256 -31.59 -47.14 -6.63
C VAL A 256 -32.23 -45.74 -6.64
N SER A 257 -32.12 -45.02 -7.76
CA SER A 257 -32.72 -43.70 -7.95
C SER A 257 -34.23 -43.62 -7.61
N PRO A 258 -35.12 -44.54 -8.06
CA PRO A 258 -36.54 -44.47 -7.72
C PRO A 258 -36.81 -44.65 -6.22
N GLU A 259 -36.03 -45.48 -5.54
CA GLU A 259 -36.13 -45.66 -4.09
C GLU A 259 -35.72 -44.37 -3.35
N ILE A 260 -34.62 -43.74 -3.75
CA ILE A 260 -34.14 -42.46 -3.20
C ILE A 260 -35.19 -41.36 -3.39
N ILE A 261 -35.78 -41.26 -4.58
CA ILE A 261 -36.86 -40.30 -4.85
C ILE A 261 -38.07 -40.58 -3.95
N SER A 262 -38.44 -41.86 -3.76
CA SER A 262 -39.55 -42.23 -2.85
C SER A 262 -39.28 -41.82 -1.39
N ILE A 263 -38.02 -41.90 -0.95
CA ILE A 263 -37.62 -41.49 0.40
C ILE A 263 -37.80 -39.99 0.58
N PHE A 264 -37.57 -39.16 -0.43
CA PHE A 264 -37.66 -37.70 -0.31
C PHE A 264 -39.05 -37.14 -0.65
N LYS A 265 -39.85 -37.84 -1.45
CA LYS A 265 -41.18 -37.39 -1.87
C LYS A 265 -42.12 -37.19 -0.67
N GLY A 266 -42.79 -36.03 -0.64
CA GLY A 266 -43.76 -35.69 0.41
C GLY A 266 -43.17 -35.20 1.74
N LYS A 267 -41.84 -35.08 1.86
CA LYS A 267 -41.19 -34.50 3.03
C LYS A 267 -41.19 -32.97 2.98
N THR A 268 -41.33 -32.34 4.14
CA THR A 268 -41.26 -30.88 4.26
C THR A 268 -39.81 -30.38 4.16
N PRO A 269 -39.58 -29.09 3.81
CA PRO A 269 -38.23 -28.53 3.73
C PRO A 269 -37.41 -28.71 5.02
N LYS A 270 -38.06 -28.56 6.19
CA LYS A 270 -37.42 -28.78 7.50
C LYS A 270 -36.98 -30.23 7.70
N GLN A 271 -37.78 -31.19 7.27
CA GLN A 271 -37.46 -32.62 7.35
C GLN A 271 -36.33 -33.00 6.41
N LEU A 272 -36.33 -32.46 5.18
CA LEU A 272 -35.24 -32.66 4.22
C LEU A 272 -33.92 -32.08 4.75
N GLN A 273 -33.94 -30.88 5.32
CA GLN A 273 -32.77 -30.27 5.93
C GLN A 273 -32.25 -31.06 7.15
N ALA A 274 -33.15 -31.61 7.97
CA ALA A 274 -32.76 -32.47 9.09
C ALA A 274 -32.09 -33.77 8.60
N MET A 275 -32.62 -34.38 7.54
CA MET A 275 -32.01 -35.55 6.91
C MET A 275 -30.65 -35.23 6.28
N TYR A 276 -30.53 -34.10 5.58
CA TYR A 276 -29.26 -33.62 5.02
C TYR A 276 -28.19 -33.59 6.11
N ARG A 277 -28.46 -32.91 7.24
CA ARG A 277 -27.53 -32.82 8.38
C ARG A 277 -27.18 -34.18 8.99
N GLN A 278 -28.15 -35.11 9.02
CA GLN A 278 -27.91 -36.47 9.52
C GLN A 278 -27.01 -37.27 8.59
N ILE A 279 -27.19 -37.15 7.28
CA ILE A 279 -26.37 -37.81 6.26
C ILE A 279 -24.95 -37.23 6.29
N GLU A 280 -24.82 -35.90 6.26
CA GLU A 280 -23.53 -35.19 6.32
C GLU A 280 -22.74 -35.59 7.58
N LYS A 281 -23.39 -35.64 8.75
CA LYS A 281 -22.78 -36.10 10.01
C LYS A 281 -22.38 -37.58 9.98
N LYS A 282 -23.07 -38.43 9.22
CA LYS A 282 -22.69 -39.85 9.06
C LYS A 282 -21.49 -39.99 8.13
N ILE A 283 -21.47 -39.25 7.03
CA ILE A 283 -20.34 -39.21 6.09
C ILE A 283 -19.08 -38.72 6.80
N SER A 284 -19.16 -37.58 7.49
CA SER A 284 -18.01 -36.99 8.20
C SER A 284 -17.47 -37.88 9.33
N LYS A 285 -18.34 -38.69 9.97
CA LYS A 285 -17.92 -39.66 10.99
C LYS A 285 -17.37 -40.96 10.42
N SER A 286 -17.72 -41.29 9.18
CA SER A 286 -17.24 -42.50 8.51
C SER A 286 -15.81 -42.33 7.98
N GLU A 287 -15.39 -41.09 7.68
CA GLU A 287 -14.00 -40.80 7.26
C GLU A 287 -12.99 -40.88 8.43
N ASP A 288 -13.42 -40.61 9.67
CA ASP A 288 -12.59 -40.70 10.89
C ASP A 288 -12.42 -42.14 11.42
N GLY A 289 -13.02 -43.14 10.78
CA GLY A 289 -13.14 -44.51 11.29
C GLY A 289 -12.53 -45.61 10.42
N VAL A 290 -11.67 -45.26 9.46
CA VAL A 290 -10.98 -46.24 8.61
C VAL A 290 -9.47 -46.19 8.91
N ASP A 291 -9.05 -47.02 9.86
CA ASP A 291 -7.69 -47.54 10.03
C ASP A 291 -7.79 -49.08 10.07
#